data_AF-A0A5D3BUS6-F1
#
_entry.id   AF-A0A5D3BUS6-F1
#
_cell.length_a   1.000
_cell.length_b   1.000
_cell.length_c   1.000
_cell.angle_alpha   90.00
_cell.angle_beta   90.00
_cell.angle_gamma   90.00
#
_symmetry.space_group_name_H-M   'P 1'
#
loop_
_entity.id
_entity.type
_entity.pdbx_description
1 polymer ?
#
loop_
_entity_poly.entity_id
_entity_poly.type
_entity_poly.pdbx_seq_one_letter_code
_entity_poly.pdbx_strand_id
1 'polypeptide(L)'
;MEECVEELNCSQKTMLKLFSDLSDDFRATIETIKVKMVEIKIQVKLTMRAMGNQTPNQVCNVSSRLKIPEPKAFSRNRDGKELENFIIDIKQYFKASGINSEETKVTLAFMYLSDDAKL
;
A
#
# COMPACT_ATOMS: atom_id res chain seq x y z
N MET A 1 57.75 30.04 -24.64
CA MET A 1 57.19 28.85 -25.29
C MET A 1 57.20 27.67 -24.32
N GLU A 2 58.34 27.37 -23.70
CA GLU A 2 58.49 26.34 -22.65
C GLU A 2 57.48 26.46 -21.49
N GLU A 3 57.34 27.64 -20.89
CA GLU A 3 56.45 27.89 -19.74
C GLU A 3 54.97 27.59 -20.05
N CYS A 4 54.53 27.93 -21.27
CA CYS A 4 53.17 27.66 -21.74
C CYS A 4 52.90 26.16 -21.93
N VAL A 5 53.93 25.39 -22.30
CA VAL A 5 53.85 23.93 -22.44
C VAL A 5 53.75 23.27 -21.07
N GLU A 6 54.52 23.73 -20.08
CA GLU A 6 54.48 23.20 -18.71
C GLU A 6 53.15 23.51 -18.00
N GLU A 7 52.61 24.72 -18.18
CA GLU A 7 51.29 25.07 -17.64
C GLU A 7 50.17 24.21 -18.23
N LEU A 8 50.20 23.98 -19.55
CA LEU A 8 49.26 23.09 -20.23
C LEU A 8 49.36 21.65 -19.70
N ASN A 9 50.58 21.14 -19.53
CA ASN A 9 50.82 19.79 -18.99
C ASN A 9 50.31 19.65 -17.54
N CYS A 10 50.55 20.67 -16.70
CA CYS A 10 50.03 20.72 -15.33
C CYS A 10 48.50 20.73 -15.29
N SER A 11 47.86 21.52 -16.16
CA SER A 11 46.42 21.59 -16.30
C SER A 11 45.82 20.25 -16.74
N GLN A 12 46.41 19.59 -17.74
CA GLN A 12 45.99 18.27 -18.19
C GLN A 12 46.08 17.21 -17.07
N LYS A 13 47.18 17.20 -16.31
CA LYS A 13 47.35 16.30 -15.18
C LYS A 13 46.31 16.54 -14.08
N THR A 14 45.97 17.80 -13.83
CA THR A 14 44.94 18.18 -12.86
C THR A 14 43.55 17.70 -13.29
N MET A 15 43.19 17.90 -14.57
CA MET A 15 41.91 17.43 -15.11
C MET A 15 41.80 15.90 -15.07
N LEU A 16 42.86 15.18 -15.42
CA LEU A 16 42.90 13.72 -15.34
C LEU A 16 42.67 13.22 -13.91
N LYS A 17 43.28 13.90 -12.93
CA LYS A 17 43.08 13.57 -11.52
C LYS A 17 41.63 13.77 -11.09
N LEU A 18 41.03 14.92 -11.41
CA LEU A 18 39.62 15.20 -11.08
C LEU A 18 38.66 14.19 -11.72
N PHE A 19 38.93 13.79 -12.97
CA PHE A 19 38.12 12.78 -13.64
C PHE A 19 38.25 11.40 -12.99
N SER A 20 39.46 11.02 -12.57
CA SER A 20 39.70 9.77 -11.84
C SER A 20 38.96 9.78 -10.50
N ASP A 21 39.13 10.85 -9.71
CA ASP A 21 38.50 10.98 -8.39
C ASP A 21 36.97 10.89 -8.51
N LEU A 22 36.39 11.58 -9.50
CA LEU A 22 34.96 11.50 -9.77
C LEU A 22 34.51 10.10 -10.23
N SER A 23 35.31 9.42 -11.05
CA SER A 23 35.03 8.04 -11.49
C SER A 23 35.00 7.07 -10.31
N ASP A 24 35.92 7.26 -9.36
CA ASP A 24 35.99 6.46 -8.15
C ASP A 24 34.80 6.73 -7.21
N ASP A 25 34.36 7.99 -7.08
CA ASP A 25 33.15 8.34 -6.34
C ASP A 25 31.88 7.70 -6.93
N PHE A 26 31.75 7.72 -8.27
CA PHE A 26 30.65 7.04 -8.95
C PHE A 26 30.68 5.53 -8.72
N ARG A 27 31.88 4.93 -8.79
CA ARG A 27 32.06 3.50 -8.51
C ARG A 27 31.65 3.16 -7.07
N ALA A 28 32.08 3.94 -6.09
CA ALA A 28 31.71 3.75 -4.68
C ALA A 28 30.19 3.88 -4.46
N THR A 29 29.55 4.85 -5.13
CA THR A 29 28.10 5.04 -5.08
C THR A 29 27.36 3.85 -5.68
N ILE A 30 27.82 3.32 -6.83
CA ILE A 30 27.24 2.14 -7.48
C ILE A 30 27.35 0.91 -6.59
N GLU A 31 28.51 0.67 -5.97
CA GLU A 31 28.69 -0.46 -5.05
C GLU A 31 27.76 -0.34 -3.83
N THR A 32 27.59 0.86 -3.29
CA THR A 32 26.63 1.12 -2.20
C THR A 32 25.19 0.80 -2.62
N ILE A 33 24.78 1.21 -3.82
CA ILE A 33 23.43 0.93 -4.35
C ILE A 33 23.23 -0.57 -4.53
N LYS A 34 24.22 -1.29 -5.08
CA LYS A 34 24.14 -2.75 -5.26
C LYS A 34 23.94 -3.47 -3.91
N VAL A 35 24.70 -3.09 -2.88
CA VAL A 35 24.57 -3.65 -1.53
C VAL A 35 23.15 -3.42 -0.98
N LYS A 36 22.65 -2.17 -1.06
CA LYS A 36 21.28 -1.85 -0.61
C LYS A 36 20.19 -2.58 -1.39
N MET A 37 20.37 -2.81 -2.68
CA MET A 37 19.41 -3.57 -3.49
C MET A 37 19.32 -5.03 -3.04
N VAL A 38 20.45 -5.65 -2.67
CA VAL A 38 20.48 -6.99 -2.09
C VAL A 38 19.78 -7.01 -0.73
N GLU A 39 20.04 -6.00 0.11
CA GLU A 39 19.37 -5.86 1.42
C GLU A 39 17.85 -5.72 1.28
N ILE A 40 17.38 -4.83 0.41
CA ILE A 40 15.95 -4.65 0.12
C ILE A 40 15.34 -5.95 -0.38
N LYS A 41 16.02 -6.68 -1.27
CA LYS A 41 15.54 -7.98 -1.76
C LYS A 41 15.37 -9.00 -0.63
N ILE A 42 16.29 -9.01 0.36
CA ILE A 42 16.16 -9.86 1.54
C ILE A 42 14.99 -9.40 2.40
N GLN A 43 14.89 -8.11 2.71
CA GLN A 43 13.79 -7.56 3.52
C GLN A 43 12.42 -7.86 2.87
N VAL A 44 12.26 -7.66 1.56
CA VAL A 44 11.03 -7.99 0.85
C VAL A 44 10.69 -9.47 0.97
N LYS A 45 11.66 -10.38 0.79
CA LYS A 45 11.44 -11.83 0.96
C LYS A 45 11.03 -12.18 2.40
N LEU A 46 11.65 -11.55 3.40
CA LEU A 46 11.32 -11.76 4.81
C LEU A 46 9.91 -11.26 5.12
N THR A 47 9.55 -10.06 4.65
CA THR A 47 8.21 -9.48 4.84
C THR A 47 7.15 -10.32 4.13
N MET A 48 7.40 -10.74 2.89
CA MET A 48 6.50 -11.66 2.18
C MET A 48 6.34 -12.98 2.93
N ARG A 49 7.40 -13.51 3.54
CA ARG A 49 7.30 -14.72 4.37
C ARG A 49 6.56 -14.47 5.67
N ALA A 50 6.75 -13.33 6.32
CA ALA A 50 5.99 -12.96 7.52
C ALA A 50 4.50 -12.79 7.20
N MET A 51 4.16 -12.20 6.05
CA MET A 51 2.79 -12.05 5.55
C MET A 51 2.20 -13.35 4.97
N GLY A 52 3.03 -14.27 4.47
CA GLY A 52 2.58 -15.60 4.01
C GLY A 52 2.47 -16.61 5.15
N ASN A 53 3.30 -16.47 6.19
CA ASN A 53 3.20 -17.20 7.46
C ASN A 53 2.14 -16.61 8.39
N GLN A 54 1.67 -15.38 8.11
CA GLN A 54 0.27 -15.04 8.36
C GLN A 54 -0.59 -15.94 7.46
N THR A 55 -0.69 -17.20 7.86
CA THR A 55 -1.99 -17.85 7.81
C THR A 55 -3.02 -16.82 8.28
N PRO A 56 -4.22 -16.74 7.69
CA PRO A 56 -5.32 -15.93 8.21
C PRO A 56 -5.65 -16.17 9.70
N ASN A 57 -4.94 -17.07 10.38
CA ASN A 57 -5.17 -17.50 11.75
C ASN A 57 -4.17 -17.00 12.80
N GLN A 58 -3.12 -16.21 12.49
CA GLN A 58 -2.14 -15.83 13.52
C GLN A 58 -1.66 -14.37 13.54
N VAL A 59 -2.53 -13.40 13.19
CA VAL A 59 -2.66 -12.12 13.91
C VAL A 59 -4.14 -11.71 13.86
N CYS A 60 -5.02 -12.59 14.35
CA CYS A 60 -6.42 -12.26 14.54
C CYS A 60 -6.81 -12.53 15.99
N ASN A 61 -6.09 -11.92 16.93
CA ASN A 61 -6.38 -11.83 18.35
C ASN A 61 -5.44 -10.71 18.86
N VAL A 62 -5.79 -9.42 18.85
CA VAL A 62 -6.88 -8.83 19.64
C VAL A 62 -7.51 -7.66 18.86
N SER A 63 -8.11 -7.92 17.70
CA SER A 63 -9.37 -7.24 17.44
C SER A 63 -10.38 -8.20 18.01
N SER A 64 -11.04 -7.80 19.09
CA SER A 64 -12.23 -8.50 19.57
C SER A 64 -13.01 -8.99 18.35
N ARG A 65 -13.26 -10.30 18.23
CA ARG A 65 -14.22 -10.85 17.27
C ARG A 65 -15.63 -10.37 17.66
N LEU A 66 -15.82 -9.05 17.68
CA LEU A 66 -17.10 -8.41 17.59
C LEU A 66 -17.59 -8.87 16.22
N LYS A 67 -18.35 -9.97 16.23
CA LYS A 67 -19.16 -10.35 15.09
C LYS A 67 -19.95 -9.10 14.75
N ILE A 68 -19.59 -8.46 13.65
CA ILE A 68 -20.33 -7.29 13.18
C ILE A 68 -21.75 -7.80 12.98
N PRO A 69 -22.74 -7.27 13.72
CA PRO A 69 -24.11 -7.74 13.57
C PRO A 69 -24.55 -7.56 12.12
N GLU A 70 -25.09 -8.63 11.52
CA GLU A 70 -25.63 -8.55 10.18
C GLU A 70 -26.89 -7.65 10.18
N PRO A 71 -27.05 -6.77 9.16
CA PRO A 71 -28.24 -5.95 9.03
C PRO A 71 -29.50 -6.81 8.86
N LYS A 72 -30.62 -6.34 9.41
CA LYS A 72 -31.92 -6.94 9.11
C LYS A 72 -32.29 -6.65 7.66
N ALA A 73 -32.79 -7.65 6.93
CA ALA A 73 -33.33 -7.44 5.60
C ALA A 73 -34.58 -6.54 5.64
N PHE A 74 -34.69 -5.64 4.66
CA PHE A 74 -35.84 -4.76 4.50
C PHE A 74 -36.79 -5.33 3.45
N SER A 75 -38.03 -5.60 3.86
CA SER A 75 -39.15 -6.04 3.00
C SER A 75 -40.20 -4.93 2.89
N ARG A 76 -41.13 -5.10 1.94
CA ARG A 76 -42.34 -4.33 1.51
C ARG A 76 -43.08 -3.37 2.48
N ASN A 77 -42.69 -3.31 3.74
CA ASN A 77 -43.31 -2.55 4.80
C ASN A 77 -43.21 -1.05 4.45
N ARG A 78 -44.35 -0.41 4.19
CA ARG A 78 -44.44 1.04 3.89
C ARG A 78 -44.26 1.91 5.14
N ASP A 79 -43.56 1.39 6.15
CA ASP A 79 -43.22 2.12 7.36
C ASP A 79 -41.91 2.88 7.12
N GLY A 80 -42.02 4.21 7.06
CA GLY A 80 -40.86 5.08 6.89
C GLY A 80 -39.81 4.90 8.00
N LYS A 81 -40.24 4.50 9.20
CA LYS A 81 -39.33 4.24 10.32
C LYS A 81 -38.49 2.98 10.10
N GLU A 82 -39.06 1.94 9.51
CA GLU A 82 -38.33 0.70 9.21
C GLU A 82 -37.33 0.92 8.06
N LEU A 83 -37.69 1.75 7.08
CA LEU A 83 -36.78 2.17 6.02
C LEU A 83 -35.60 2.99 6.57
N GLU A 84 -35.87 3.93 7.48
CA GLU A 84 -34.83 4.73 8.12
C GLU A 84 -33.87 3.85 8.94
N ASN A 85 -34.41 2.92 9.75
CA ASN A 85 -33.61 1.96 10.51
C ASN A 85 -32.74 1.10 9.59
N PHE A 86 -33.28 0.60 8.48
CA PHE A 86 -32.51 -0.18 7.50
C PHE A 86 -31.33 0.63 6.93
N ILE A 87 -31.56 1.89 6.55
CA ILE A 87 -30.51 2.77 6.03
C ILE A 87 -29.42 3.03 7.08
N ILE A 88 -29.80 3.20 8.35
CA ILE A 88 -28.86 3.38 9.45
C ILE A 88 -28.02 2.11 9.66
N ASP A 89 -28.68 0.95 9.76
CA ASP A 89 -28.05 -0.35 10.00
C ASP A 89 -27.06 -0.71 8.88
N ILE A 90 -27.46 -0.56 7.61
CA ILE A 90 -26.59 -0.91 6.47
C ILE A 90 -25.39 0.04 6.36
N LYS A 91 -25.56 1.34 6.66
CA LYS A 91 -24.45 2.31 6.71
C LYS A 91 -23.47 1.99 7.83
N GLN A 92 -23.97 1.61 8.99
CA GLN A 92 -23.14 1.23 10.12
C GLN A 92 -22.40 -0.09 9.83
N TYR A 93 -23.05 -1.04 9.18
CA TYR A 93 -22.43 -2.28 8.73
C TYR A 93 -21.27 -2.04 7.76
N PHE A 94 -21.41 -1.15 6.77
CA PHE A 94 -20.31 -0.80 5.87
C PHE A 94 -19.13 -0.18 6.61
N LYS A 95 -19.38 0.73 7.55
CA LYS A 95 -18.34 1.37 8.37
C LYS A 95 -17.62 0.33 9.24
N ALA A 96 -18.36 -0.55 9.90
CA ALA A 96 -17.80 -1.59 10.76
C ALA A 96 -17.03 -2.65 9.95
N SER A 97 -17.48 -2.96 8.75
CA SER A 97 -16.89 -3.99 7.86
C SER A 97 -15.74 -3.46 7.00
N GLY A 98 -15.45 -2.16 7.03
CA GLY A 98 -14.40 -1.54 6.21
C GLY A 98 -14.72 -1.48 4.70
N ILE A 99 -15.99 -1.64 4.31
CA ILE A 99 -16.42 -1.61 2.91
C ILE A 99 -16.47 -0.16 2.45
N ASN A 100 -15.56 0.22 1.54
CA ASN A 100 -15.40 1.59 1.05
C ASN A 100 -15.81 1.78 -0.43
N SER A 101 -15.81 0.72 -1.24
CA SER A 101 -16.24 0.77 -2.64
C SER A 101 -17.74 1.01 -2.76
N GLU A 102 -18.13 2.04 -3.50
CA GLU A 102 -19.54 2.36 -3.75
C GLU A 102 -20.26 1.23 -4.51
N GLU A 103 -19.60 0.60 -5.48
CA GLU A 103 -20.15 -0.54 -6.20
C GLU A 103 -20.47 -1.69 -5.24
N THR A 104 -19.54 -2.04 -4.35
CA THR A 104 -19.74 -3.10 -3.36
C THR A 104 -20.82 -2.74 -2.34
N LYS A 105 -20.91 -1.48 -1.91
CA LYS A 105 -21.98 -1.00 -1.02
C LYS A 105 -23.35 -1.13 -1.69
N VAL A 106 -23.48 -0.74 -2.95
CA VAL A 106 -24.74 -0.85 -3.70
C VAL A 106 -25.15 -2.31 -3.86
N THR A 107 -24.24 -3.19 -4.30
CA THR A 107 -24.53 -4.62 -4.43
C THR A 107 -24.96 -5.23 -3.11
N LEU A 108 -24.28 -4.90 -2.01
CA LEU A 108 -24.59 -5.47 -0.71
C LEU A 108 -25.89 -4.91 -0.12
N ALA A 109 -26.15 -3.60 -0.24
CA ALA A 109 -27.42 -3.02 0.16
C ALA A 109 -28.59 -3.68 -0.59
N PHE A 110 -28.42 -3.95 -1.89
CA PHE A 110 -29.40 -4.66 -2.69
C PHE A 110 -29.64 -6.10 -2.22
N MET A 111 -28.61 -6.80 -1.75
CA MET A 111 -28.75 -8.16 -1.20
C MET A 111 -29.67 -8.20 0.04
N TYR A 112 -29.65 -7.15 0.87
CA TYR A 112 -30.50 -7.02 2.06
C TYR A 112 -31.89 -6.44 1.77
N LEU A 113 -32.24 -6.15 0.52
CA LEU A 113 -33.63 -5.91 0.12
C LEU A 113 -34.34 -7.25 -0.13
N SER A 114 -35.63 -7.35 0.18
CA SER A 114 -36.43 -8.58 -0.02
C SER A 114 -37.82 -8.26 -0.58
N ASP A 115 -38.48 -9.26 -1.17
CA ASP A 115 -39.80 -9.16 -1.81
C ASP A 115 -39.89 -8.00 -2.83
N ASP A 116 -41.00 -7.28 -2.81
CA ASP A 116 -41.28 -6.10 -3.64
C ASP A 116 -40.33 -4.92 -3.37
N ALA A 117 -39.39 -5.00 -2.42
CA ALA A 117 -38.36 -3.97 -2.24
C ALA A 117 -37.22 -4.09 -3.25
N LYS A 118 -37.10 -5.22 -3.97
CA LYS A 118 -36.11 -5.45 -5.03
C LYS A 118 -36.59 -5.06 -6.44
N LEU A 119 -37.88 -4.74 -6.61
CA LEU A 119 -38.58 -4.67 -7.90
C LEU A 119 -39.32 -3.35 -8.10
#